data_AF-A0A139R390-F1
#
_entry.id   AF-A0A139R390-F1
#
_cell.length_a   1.000
_cell.length_b   1.000
_cell.length_c   1.000
_cell.angle_alpha   90.00
_cell.angle_beta   90.00
_cell.angle_gamma   90.00
#
_symmetry.space_group_name_H-M   'P 1'
#
loop_
_entity.id
_entity.type
_entity.pdbx_description
1 polymer ?
#
loop_
_entity_poly.entity_id
_entity_poly.type
_entity_poly.pdbx_seq_one_letter_code
_entity_poly.pdbx_strand_id
1 'polypeptide(L)'
;MTIKIYDTMTRSLRDFVPITENTVNMYVCGPTVYNYIHIGNARSVVAFDTIRRYFEYRGYKVNYISNFTDVDDKIIKGAAEAGMDTKAFSDKFIAAFMEDVKQLGVKPATKNPRVIDYMDEIIDFVKILVDKGFAYEANGDVYFRVAKSQNYAKLANKTLADLEVGASGRVDGEGEIKENPLDFALWKSAKPGEVSWQSPWGEGRPGWHIECSVMATTILGDTIDIHGGGADLEFPHHTNEIAQSEAKTGKTFANYWMHNGFVNVDNEKMSKSLGNFVTVHDMLKTVDGQVLRFFLATQQYRKPVNFTEKAVHDASVNLKYLKNTFTLPLTEEADAAELAKFKADFEAAMDDDFNTANGITVIFDMAKWINSGNYNQAVKDTFAKMLAVFGIVFEEEVLDADIEALIEKRQAARANKDFATADAIRDQLAAQGIKLLDTKDGVRWTRD
;
A
#
# COMPACT_ATOMS: atom_id res chain seq x y z
N MET A 1 6.73 21.23 12.41
CA MET A 1 6.39 20.40 13.58
C MET A 1 6.97 19.00 13.37
N THR A 2 7.02 18.16 14.41
CA THR A 2 7.45 16.75 14.28
C THR A 2 6.24 15.89 13.95
N ILE A 3 6.39 14.93 13.04
CA ILE A 3 5.34 13.95 12.72
C ILE A 3 5.05 13.13 13.97
N LYS A 4 3.77 12.96 14.30
CA LYS A 4 3.29 12.05 15.34
C LYS A 4 2.63 10.85 14.71
N ILE A 5 2.82 9.68 15.31
CA ILE A 5 2.23 8.43 14.87
C ILE A 5 1.43 7.85 16.02
N TYR A 6 0.21 7.40 15.75
CA TYR A 6 -0.50 6.56 16.68
C TYR A 6 0.09 5.16 16.62
N ASP A 7 0.80 4.79 17.68
CA ASP A 7 1.45 3.50 17.79
C ASP A 7 0.50 2.49 18.48
N THR A 8 0.10 1.45 17.74
CA THR A 8 -0.79 0.40 18.26
C THR A 8 -0.24 -0.27 19.50
N MET A 9 1.09 -0.42 19.64
CA MET A 9 1.72 -1.06 20.80
C MET A 9 1.48 -0.26 22.09
N THR A 10 1.53 1.07 22.03
CA THR A 10 1.35 1.95 23.19
C THR A 10 -0.05 2.56 23.29
N ARG A 11 -0.86 2.48 22.22
CA ARG A 11 -2.19 3.09 22.09
C ARG A 11 -2.17 4.60 22.32
N SER A 12 -1.11 5.25 21.88
CA SER A 12 -0.90 6.68 22.09
C SER A 12 -0.23 7.30 20.88
N LEU A 13 -0.42 8.60 20.71
CA LEU A 13 0.35 9.40 19.76
C LEU A 13 1.77 9.57 20.31
N ARG A 14 2.76 9.22 19.49
CA ARG A 14 4.18 9.35 19.80
C ARG A 14 4.85 10.18 18.73
N ASP A 15 5.77 11.04 19.14
CA ASP A 15 6.64 11.73 18.19
C ASP A 15 7.46 10.69 17.41
N PHE A 16 7.50 10.82 16.09
CA PHE A 16 8.30 9.97 15.23
C PHE A 16 9.78 10.36 15.34
N VAL A 17 10.61 9.38 15.69
CA VAL A 17 12.05 9.50 15.75
C VAL A 17 12.64 8.33 14.95
N PRO A 18 13.28 8.58 13.80
CA PRO A 18 13.84 7.52 12.99
C PRO A 18 15.11 6.94 13.66
N ILE A 19 15.36 5.65 13.42
CA ILE A 19 16.59 4.96 13.83
C ILE A 19 17.81 5.58 13.15
N THR A 20 17.67 5.91 11.86
CA THR A 20 18.71 6.60 11.07
C THR A 20 18.18 7.95 10.63
N GLU A 21 18.92 9.02 10.92
CA GLU A 21 18.51 10.39 10.59
C GLU A 21 18.07 10.50 9.11
N ASN A 22 16.92 11.17 8.89
CA ASN A 22 16.30 11.38 7.57
C ASN A 22 15.97 10.12 6.75
N THR A 23 15.99 8.93 7.36
CA THR A 23 15.61 7.67 6.70
C THR A 23 14.51 6.96 7.48
N VAL A 24 13.51 6.42 6.77
CA VAL A 24 12.42 5.61 7.36
C VAL A 24 12.47 4.21 6.76
N ASN A 25 12.74 3.22 7.60
CA ASN A 25 12.65 1.79 7.27
C ASN A 25 11.25 1.27 7.61
N MET A 26 10.43 1.10 6.59
CA MET A 26 9.01 0.75 6.73
C MET A 26 8.73 -0.61 6.08
N TYR A 27 8.22 -1.54 6.86
CA TYR A 27 7.72 -2.83 6.36
C TYR A 27 6.19 -2.86 6.47
N VAL A 28 5.50 -3.20 5.39
CA VAL A 28 4.03 -3.32 5.36
C VAL A 28 3.65 -4.67 4.76
N CYS A 29 2.98 -5.51 5.56
CA CYS A 29 2.53 -6.83 5.11
C CYS A 29 1.70 -6.72 3.82
N GLY A 30 2.16 -7.39 2.77
CA GLY A 30 1.50 -7.38 1.47
C GLY A 30 0.50 -8.53 1.28
N PRO A 31 -0.05 -8.71 0.07
CA PRO A 31 -1.14 -9.65 -0.16
C PRO A 31 -0.64 -11.10 -0.34
N THR A 32 -1.51 -12.05 0.01
CA THR A 32 -1.43 -13.42 -0.52
C THR A 32 -1.89 -13.44 -1.98
N VAL A 33 -1.04 -13.87 -2.90
CA VAL A 33 -1.26 -13.73 -4.36
C VAL A 33 -2.00 -14.94 -4.94
N TYR A 34 -3.22 -15.18 -4.45
CA TYR A 34 -4.09 -16.28 -4.91
C TYR A 34 -5.33 -15.82 -5.70
N ASN A 35 -5.57 -14.52 -5.77
CA ASN A 35 -6.70 -13.91 -6.47
C ASN A 35 -6.44 -12.42 -6.73
N TYR A 36 -7.32 -11.76 -7.50
CA TYR A 36 -7.37 -10.30 -7.57
C TYR A 36 -7.64 -9.68 -6.19
N ILE A 37 -7.03 -8.53 -5.93
CA ILE A 37 -7.26 -7.79 -4.68
C ILE A 37 -8.65 -7.17 -4.64
N HIS A 38 -9.21 -7.09 -3.44
CA HIS A 38 -10.46 -6.38 -3.17
C HIS A 38 -10.19 -4.99 -2.60
N ILE A 39 -11.24 -4.15 -2.57
CA ILE A 39 -11.12 -2.75 -2.10
C ILE A 39 -10.62 -2.66 -0.64
N GLY A 40 -10.87 -3.70 0.17
CA GLY A 40 -10.27 -3.84 1.50
C GLY A 40 -8.73 -3.96 1.50
N ASN A 41 -8.14 -4.70 0.56
CA ASN A 41 -6.68 -4.73 0.42
C ASN A 41 -6.16 -3.39 -0.11
N ALA A 42 -6.85 -2.80 -1.11
CA ALA A 42 -6.47 -1.49 -1.66
C ALA A 42 -6.48 -0.38 -0.59
N ARG A 43 -7.35 -0.45 0.42
CA ARG A 43 -7.32 0.49 1.56
C ARG A 43 -5.97 0.50 2.28
N SER A 44 -5.41 -0.67 2.58
CA SER A 44 -4.08 -0.76 3.19
C SER A 44 -3.03 -0.17 2.24
N VAL A 45 -3.01 -0.62 0.98
CA VAL A 45 -2.05 -0.16 -0.03
C VAL A 45 -2.06 1.37 -0.19
N VAL A 46 -3.24 1.98 -0.35
CA VAL A 46 -3.38 3.43 -0.54
C VAL A 46 -3.05 4.20 0.74
N ALA A 47 -3.43 3.69 1.92
CA ALA A 47 -3.10 4.33 3.19
C ALA A 47 -1.58 4.42 3.39
N PHE A 48 -0.87 3.31 3.23
CA PHE A 48 0.57 3.26 3.44
C PHE A 48 1.36 3.96 2.33
N ASP A 49 0.85 4.00 1.10
CA ASP A 49 1.41 4.87 0.05
C ASP A 49 1.23 6.35 0.37
N THR A 50 0.08 6.76 0.92
CA THR A 50 -0.16 8.15 1.36
C THR A 50 0.76 8.54 2.51
N ILE A 51 0.92 7.67 3.49
CA ILE A 51 1.86 7.83 4.62
C ILE A 51 3.30 7.97 4.10
N ARG A 52 3.75 7.07 3.22
CA ARG A 52 5.06 7.14 2.56
C ARG A 52 5.26 8.47 1.84
N ARG A 53 4.29 8.88 1.03
CA ARG A 53 4.35 10.14 0.27
C ARG A 53 4.44 11.34 1.20
N TYR A 54 3.81 11.31 2.37
CA TYR A 54 3.94 12.39 3.35
C TYR A 54 5.33 12.44 3.98
N PHE A 55 5.93 11.29 4.33
CA PHE A 55 7.33 11.25 4.77
C PHE A 55 8.27 11.83 3.69
N GLU A 56 8.09 11.42 2.43
CA GLU A 56 8.88 11.96 1.31
C GLU A 56 8.66 13.47 1.12
N TYR A 57 7.41 13.96 1.26
CA TYR A 57 7.08 15.39 1.26
C TYR A 57 7.81 16.15 2.37
N ARG A 58 7.98 15.52 3.54
CA ARG A 58 8.73 16.06 4.69
C ARG A 58 10.24 15.91 4.56
N GLY A 59 10.74 15.37 3.44
CA GLY A 59 12.17 15.28 3.12
C GLY A 59 12.85 13.97 3.54
N TYR A 60 12.10 12.98 4.01
CA TYR A 60 12.67 11.68 4.36
C TYR A 60 12.92 10.81 3.13
N LYS A 61 14.00 10.03 3.17
CA LYS A 61 14.15 8.84 2.32
C LYS A 61 13.36 7.69 2.95
N VAL A 62 12.42 7.10 2.22
CA VAL A 62 11.64 5.96 2.72
C VAL A 62 12.07 4.67 2.02
N ASN A 63 12.58 3.72 2.79
CA ASN A 63 12.77 2.33 2.36
C ASN A 63 11.48 1.58 2.65
N TYR A 64 10.60 1.51 1.64
CA TYR A 64 9.27 0.91 1.74
C TYR A 64 9.28 -0.53 1.21
N ILE A 65 9.08 -1.50 2.09
CA ILE A 65 9.09 -2.92 1.77
C ILE A 65 7.68 -3.50 1.95
N SER A 66 7.18 -4.21 0.96
CA SER A 66 5.90 -4.92 1.06
C SER A 66 6.00 -6.25 0.31
N ASN A 67 5.90 -7.36 1.04
CA ASN A 67 6.12 -8.70 0.48
C ASN A 67 4.96 -9.18 -0.39
N PHE A 68 5.20 -10.25 -1.13
CA PHE A 68 4.14 -11.11 -1.64
C PHE A 68 4.19 -12.45 -0.92
N THR A 69 3.09 -12.85 -0.28
CA THR A 69 2.93 -14.23 0.20
C THR A 69 2.54 -15.10 -0.97
N ASP A 70 3.52 -15.80 -1.53
CA ASP A 70 3.38 -16.68 -2.69
C ASP A 70 3.53 -18.18 -2.35
N VAL A 71 3.52 -18.51 -1.05
CA VAL A 71 3.42 -19.86 -0.52
C VAL A 71 2.30 -19.88 0.54
N ASP A 72 1.14 -20.45 0.20
CA ASP A 72 -0.01 -20.54 1.11
C ASP A 72 -0.97 -21.66 0.64
N ASP A 73 -1.74 -22.23 1.56
CA ASP A 73 -2.70 -23.30 1.25
C ASP A 73 -3.74 -22.84 0.20
N LYS A 74 -4.11 -21.55 0.16
CA LYS A 74 -5.01 -20.99 -0.87
C LYS A 74 -4.38 -20.95 -2.26
N ILE A 75 -3.06 -20.75 -2.34
CA ILE A 75 -2.32 -20.74 -3.62
C ILE A 75 -2.24 -22.16 -4.15
N ILE A 76 -1.88 -23.13 -3.29
CA ILE A 76 -1.82 -24.55 -3.65
C ILE A 76 -3.17 -25.00 -4.21
N LYS A 77 -4.26 -24.69 -3.49
CA LYS A 77 -5.62 -25.02 -3.93
C LYS A 77 -5.98 -24.33 -5.25
N GLY A 78 -5.76 -23.02 -5.35
CA GLY A 78 -6.11 -22.25 -6.55
C GLY A 78 -5.32 -22.66 -7.79
N ALA A 79 -4.03 -22.97 -7.63
CA ALA A 79 -3.17 -23.46 -8.70
C ALA A 79 -3.64 -24.83 -9.21
N ALA A 80 -3.99 -25.75 -8.31
CA ALA A 80 -4.55 -27.05 -8.67
C ALA A 80 -5.89 -26.93 -9.41
N GLU A 81 -6.80 -26.08 -8.94
CA GLU A 81 -8.08 -25.79 -9.62
C GLU A 81 -7.89 -25.17 -11.01
N ALA A 82 -6.84 -24.37 -11.19
CA ALA A 82 -6.50 -23.74 -12.46
C ALA A 82 -5.65 -24.62 -13.40
N GLY A 83 -5.20 -25.80 -12.95
CA GLY A 83 -4.26 -26.64 -13.71
C GLY A 83 -2.91 -25.96 -13.95
N MET A 84 -2.46 -25.13 -13.01
CA MET A 84 -1.20 -24.36 -13.09
C MET A 84 -0.21 -24.82 -12.02
N ASP A 85 1.09 -24.62 -12.28
CA ASP A 85 2.09 -24.63 -11.22
C ASP A 85 1.89 -23.44 -10.26
N THR A 86 2.21 -23.63 -8.98
CA THR A 86 2.02 -22.61 -7.92
C THR A 86 2.78 -21.32 -8.23
N LYS A 87 4.02 -21.40 -8.73
CA LYS A 87 4.79 -20.20 -9.08
C LYS A 87 4.14 -19.45 -10.23
N ALA A 88 3.73 -20.15 -11.30
CA ALA A 88 3.06 -19.53 -12.44
C ALA A 88 1.71 -18.90 -12.04
N PHE A 89 0.97 -19.55 -11.12
CA PHE A 89 -0.27 -19.04 -10.58
C PHE A 89 -0.05 -17.76 -9.76
N SER A 90 0.95 -17.74 -8.88
CA SER A 90 1.33 -16.55 -8.13
C SER A 90 1.85 -15.43 -9.03
N ASP A 91 2.68 -15.72 -10.03
CA ASP A 91 3.21 -14.74 -10.99
C ASP A 91 2.07 -14.01 -11.72
N LYS A 92 1.01 -14.75 -12.10
CA LYS A 92 -0.20 -14.17 -12.69
C LYS A 92 -0.87 -13.15 -11.77
N PHE A 93 -1.06 -13.49 -10.50
CA PHE A 93 -1.74 -12.58 -9.55
C PHE A 93 -0.84 -11.47 -9.02
N ILE A 94 0.48 -11.65 -9.00
CA ILE A 94 1.44 -10.57 -8.80
C ILE A 94 1.31 -9.55 -9.94
N ALA A 95 1.30 -10.01 -11.20
CA ALA A 95 1.14 -9.11 -12.35
C ALA A 95 -0.20 -8.34 -12.28
N ALA A 96 -1.30 -9.03 -11.97
CA ALA A 96 -2.60 -8.40 -11.79
C ALA A 96 -2.63 -7.38 -10.64
N PHE A 97 -2.01 -7.70 -9.49
CA PHE A 97 -1.87 -6.76 -8.38
C PHE A 97 -1.13 -5.50 -8.82
N MET A 98 0.00 -5.65 -9.53
CA MET A 98 0.80 -4.53 -9.98
C MET A 98 0.06 -3.65 -10.99
N GLU A 99 -0.76 -4.25 -11.85
CA GLU A 99 -1.64 -3.51 -12.77
C GLU A 99 -2.71 -2.71 -12.02
N ASP A 100 -3.42 -3.34 -11.09
CA ASP A 100 -4.48 -2.71 -10.30
C ASP A 100 -3.93 -1.52 -9.48
N VAL A 101 -2.83 -1.71 -8.74
CA VAL A 101 -2.26 -0.65 -7.88
C VAL A 101 -1.63 0.49 -8.68
N LYS A 102 -1.12 0.21 -9.89
CA LYS A 102 -0.65 1.25 -10.82
C LYS A 102 -1.79 2.17 -11.23
N GLN A 103 -2.97 1.61 -11.55
CA GLN A 103 -4.15 2.42 -11.88
C GLN A 103 -4.63 3.24 -10.67
N LEU A 104 -4.43 2.75 -9.45
CA LEU A 104 -4.64 3.50 -8.21
C LEU A 104 -3.52 4.50 -7.88
N GLY A 105 -2.59 4.78 -8.80
CA GLY A 105 -1.51 5.77 -8.62
C GLY A 105 -0.54 5.45 -7.49
N VAL A 106 -0.44 4.19 -7.07
CA VAL A 106 0.45 3.75 -5.98
C VAL A 106 1.90 3.73 -6.47
N LYS A 107 2.84 4.25 -5.68
CA LYS A 107 4.27 4.17 -6.04
C LYS A 107 4.76 2.73 -5.93
N PRO A 108 5.64 2.26 -6.84
CA PRO A 108 6.35 1.00 -6.64
C PRO A 108 7.06 0.97 -5.29
N ALA A 109 6.98 -0.15 -4.57
CA ALA A 109 7.74 -0.35 -3.35
C ALA A 109 9.26 -0.29 -3.63
N THR A 110 10.06 0.03 -2.62
CA THR A 110 11.52 -0.08 -2.73
C THR A 110 11.93 -1.52 -3.05
N LYS A 111 11.23 -2.50 -2.46
CA LYS A 111 11.33 -3.92 -2.82
C LYS A 111 10.02 -4.65 -2.51
N ASN A 112 9.67 -5.60 -3.36
CA ASN A 112 8.62 -6.59 -3.10
C ASN A 112 9.23 -7.99 -2.96
N PRO A 113 9.72 -8.37 -1.76
CA PRO A 113 10.28 -9.71 -1.57
C PRO A 113 9.19 -10.78 -1.65
N ARG A 114 9.56 -11.96 -2.13
CA ARG A 114 8.66 -13.12 -2.26
C ARG A 114 9.11 -14.21 -1.30
N VAL A 115 8.18 -15.01 -0.80
CA VAL A 115 8.49 -16.07 0.17
C VAL A 115 9.39 -17.13 -0.45
N ILE A 116 9.12 -17.52 -1.69
CA ILE A 116 9.90 -18.54 -2.41
C ILE A 116 11.39 -18.17 -2.54
N ASP A 117 11.73 -16.88 -2.51
CA ASP A 117 13.10 -16.37 -2.67
C ASP A 117 13.87 -16.29 -1.34
N TYR A 118 13.24 -16.65 -0.22
CA TYR A 118 13.78 -16.52 1.14
C TYR A 118 13.73 -17.84 1.95
N MET A 119 13.60 -18.98 1.27
CA MET A 119 13.37 -20.26 1.93
C MET A 119 14.54 -20.69 2.82
N ASP A 120 15.78 -20.48 2.36
CA ASP A 120 16.98 -20.82 3.13
C ASP A 120 17.05 -19.99 4.41
N GLU A 121 16.80 -18.67 4.31
CA GLU A 121 16.75 -17.78 5.47
C GLU A 121 15.61 -18.13 6.43
N ILE A 122 14.45 -18.57 5.92
CA ILE A 122 13.35 -19.03 6.77
C ILE A 122 13.76 -20.27 7.54
N ILE A 123 14.32 -21.29 6.87
CA ILE A 123 14.76 -22.53 7.51
C ILE A 123 15.81 -22.23 8.59
N ASP A 124 16.78 -21.37 8.30
CA ASP A 124 17.81 -20.97 9.26
C ASP A 124 17.24 -20.17 10.44
N PHE A 125 16.25 -19.30 10.20
CA PHE A 125 15.54 -18.60 11.28
C PHE A 125 14.85 -19.60 12.21
N VAL A 126 14.13 -20.58 11.65
CA VAL A 126 13.42 -21.60 12.45
C VAL A 126 14.42 -22.45 13.24
N LYS A 127 15.57 -22.83 12.66
CA LYS A 127 16.64 -23.55 13.38
C LYS A 127 17.12 -22.75 14.60
N ILE A 128 17.37 -21.45 14.44
CA ILE A 128 17.77 -20.59 15.57
C ILE A 128 16.70 -20.58 16.68
N LEU A 129 15.42 -20.53 16.32
CA LEU A 129 14.33 -20.58 17.30
C LEU A 129 14.28 -21.93 18.04
N VAL A 130 14.50 -23.04 17.33
CA VAL A 130 14.60 -24.38 17.93
C VAL A 130 15.81 -24.46 18.87
N ASP A 131 16.99 -24.03 18.43
CA ASP A 131 18.23 -24.05 19.22
C ASP A 131 18.11 -23.20 20.50
N LYS A 132 17.40 -22.07 20.41
CA LYS A 132 17.10 -21.22 21.58
C LYS A 132 15.94 -21.74 22.41
N GLY A 133 15.31 -22.85 22.04
CA GLY A 133 14.16 -23.47 22.72
C GLY A 133 12.87 -22.65 22.69
N PHE A 134 12.73 -21.72 21.72
CA PHE A 134 11.49 -21.01 21.42
C PHE A 134 10.61 -21.77 20.43
N ALA A 135 11.13 -22.80 19.79
CA ALA A 135 10.38 -23.69 18.92
C ALA A 135 10.64 -25.16 19.26
N TYR A 136 9.80 -26.05 18.72
CA TYR A 136 9.95 -27.50 18.82
C TYR A 136 9.39 -28.19 17.59
N GLU A 137 9.99 -29.32 17.22
CA GLU A 137 9.49 -30.19 16.17
C GLU A 137 8.46 -31.17 16.75
N ALA A 138 7.41 -31.44 15.98
CA ALA A 138 6.42 -32.45 16.29
C ALA A 138 5.84 -33.02 14.98
N ASN A 139 6.16 -34.29 14.69
CA ASN A 139 5.69 -35.03 13.51
C ASN A 139 6.01 -34.35 12.16
N GLY A 140 7.20 -33.76 12.03
CA GLY A 140 7.67 -33.06 10.82
C GLY A 140 7.24 -31.60 10.72
N ASP A 141 6.31 -31.15 11.57
CA ASP A 141 5.99 -29.73 11.73
C ASP A 141 6.91 -29.11 12.78
N VAL A 142 7.09 -27.79 12.71
CA VAL A 142 7.79 -27.02 13.75
C VAL A 142 6.87 -25.93 14.27
N TYR A 143 6.67 -25.89 15.59
CA TYR A 143 5.79 -24.95 16.26
C TYR A 143 6.57 -23.96 17.11
N PHE A 144 6.11 -22.71 17.16
CA PHE A 144 6.59 -21.71 18.10
C PHE A 144 5.93 -21.91 19.46
N ARG A 145 6.73 -21.92 20.53
CA ARG A 145 6.29 -22.07 21.92
C ARG A 145 5.89 -20.72 22.49
N VAL A 146 4.60 -20.39 22.41
CA VAL A 146 4.04 -19.08 22.82
C VAL A 146 4.32 -18.78 24.29
N ALA A 147 4.26 -19.80 25.16
CA ALA A 147 4.49 -19.65 26.59
C ALA A 147 5.89 -19.09 26.95
N LYS A 148 6.86 -19.14 26.03
CA LYS A 148 8.20 -18.58 26.23
C LYS A 148 8.32 -17.11 25.82
N SER A 149 7.35 -16.61 25.04
CA SER A 149 7.32 -15.21 24.61
C SER A 149 6.88 -14.29 25.73
N GLN A 150 7.64 -13.22 25.96
CA GLN A 150 7.29 -12.22 26.96
C GLN A 150 6.25 -11.25 26.40
N ASN A 151 5.20 -10.96 27.18
CA ASN A 151 4.13 -10.04 26.79
C ASN A 151 3.44 -10.41 25.45
N TYR A 152 3.34 -11.70 25.15
CA TYR A 152 2.62 -12.17 23.96
C TYR A 152 1.20 -11.59 23.90
N ALA A 153 0.77 -11.18 22.70
CA ALA A 153 -0.50 -10.52 22.41
C ALA A 153 -0.72 -9.10 23.00
N LYS A 154 0.33 -8.48 23.56
CA LYS A 154 0.28 -7.07 24.00
C LYS A 154 -0.16 -6.11 22.89
N LEU A 155 0.34 -6.32 21.66
CA LEU A 155 -0.02 -5.51 20.49
C LEU A 155 -1.54 -5.48 20.31
N ALA A 156 -2.17 -6.64 20.33
CA ALA A 156 -3.61 -6.85 20.14
C ALA A 156 -4.50 -6.50 21.35
N ASN A 157 -3.92 -5.97 22.43
CA ASN A 157 -4.60 -5.73 23.70
C ASN A 157 -5.27 -6.97 24.32
N LYS A 158 -4.65 -8.13 24.17
CA LYS A 158 -5.18 -9.40 24.68
C LYS A 158 -4.23 -9.99 25.71
N THR A 159 -4.78 -10.77 26.63
CA THR A 159 -4.02 -11.64 27.53
C THR A 159 -4.01 -13.06 26.99
N LEU A 160 -3.07 -13.90 27.45
CA LEU A 160 -3.06 -15.33 27.11
C LEU A 160 -4.36 -16.02 27.52
N ALA A 161 -4.92 -15.66 28.68
CA ALA A 161 -6.19 -16.20 29.17
C ALA A 161 -7.35 -15.89 28.20
N ASP A 162 -7.41 -14.68 27.63
CA ASP A 162 -8.44 -14.32 26.62
C ASP A 162 -8.34 -15.20 25.37
N LEU A 163 -7.11 -15.60 25.01
CA LEU A 163 -6.85 -16.42 23.83
C LEU A 163 -7.16 -17.90 24.06
N GLU A 164 -6.85 -18.43 25.25
CA GLU A 164 -7.12 -19.83 25.61
C GLU A 164 -8.62 -20.15 25.56
N VAL A 165 -9.46 -19.22 26.04
CA VAL A 165 -10.93 -19.34 25.94
C VAL A 165 -11.38 -19.46 24.48
N GLY A 166 -10.78 -18.67 23.57
CA GLY A 166 -11.09 -18.73 22.14
C GLY A 166 -10.48 -19.92 21.39
N ALA A 167 -9.35 -20.46 21.86
CA ALA A 167 -8.67 -21.60 21.25
C ALA A 167 -9.36 -22.94 21.55
N SER A 168 -10.04 -23.04 22.70
CA SER A 168 -10.77 -24.26 23.14
C SER A 168 -11.91 -24.73 22.21
N GLY A 169 -12.29 -23.92 21.20
CA GLY A 169 -13.31 -24.26 20.21
C GLY A 169 -12.82 -24.77 18.86
N ARG A 170 -11.50 -24.93 18.64
CA ARG A 170 -10.96 -25.46 17.38
C ARG A 170 -10.91 -26.99 17.43
N VAL A 171 -11.65 -27.65 16.54
CA VAL A 171 -11.95 -29.09 16.56
C VAL A 171 -11.03 -29.86 15.57
N ASP A 172 -9.96 -29.22 15.12
CA ASP A 172 -9.30 -29.56 13.85
C ASP A 172 -8.02 -30.40 14.07
N GLY A 173 -7.99 -31.33 15.03
CA GLY A 173 -6.92 -32.34 15.20
C GLY A 173 -5.50 -31.86 15.53
N GLU A 174 -5.10 -30.64 15.18
CA GLU A 174 -3.79 -30.03 15.46
C GLU A 174 -3.56 -29.80 16.97
N GLY A 175 -4.63 -29.73 17.76
CA GLY A 175 -4.57 -29.51 19.19
C GLY A 175 -3.91 -30.67 19.96
N GLU A 176 -3.88 -31.88 19.40
CA GLU A 176 -3.27 -33.06 20.04
C GLU A 176 -1.74 -33.13 19.85
N ILE A 177 -1.19 -32.39 18.88
CA ILE A 177 0.24 -32.41 18.53
C ILE A 177 1.00 -31.26 19.23
N LYS A 178 0.32 -30.15 19.51
CA LYS A 178 0.91 -28.97 20.13
C LYS A 178 1.04 -29.14 21.64
N GLU A 179 2.16 -28.71 22.20
CA GLU A 179 2.36 -28.59 23.65
C GLU A 179 1.39 -27.57 24.28
N ASN A 180 1.04 -26.51 23.54
CA ASN A 180 0.07 -25.51 23.94
C ASN A 180 -0.90 -25.17 22.78
N PRO A 181 -2.22 -25.06 23.00
CA PRO A 181 -3.19 -24.71 21.97
C PRO A 181 -2.94 -23.38 21.24
N LEU A 182 -2.19 -22.46 21.87
CA LEU A 182 -1.80 -21.17 21.29
C LEU A 182 -0.56 -21.25 20.39
N ASP A 183 0.18 -22.35 20.44
CA ASP A 183 1.36 -22.54 19.61
C ASP A 183 0.98 -22.55 18.12
N PHE A 184 1.82 -21.92 17.31
CA PHE A 184 1.57 -21.73 15.89
C PHE A 184 2.72 -22.26 15.05
N ALA A 185 2.39 -22.76 13.86
CA ALA A 185 3.37 -23.35 12.97
C ALA A 185 4.36 -22.30 12.45
N LEU A 186 5.64 -22.64 12.52
CA LEU A 186 6.76 -21.99 11.85
C LEU A 186 7.10 -22.71 10.54
N TRP A 187 6.97 -24.03 10.55
CA TRP A 187 7.17 -24.92 9.41
C TRP A 187 6.09 -25.99 9.43
N LYS A 188 5.50 -26.29 8.27
CA LYS A 188 4.48 -27.33 8.10
C LYS A 188 5.00 -28.37 7.12
N SER A 189 4.97 -29.62 7.52
CA SER A 189 5.20 -30.77 6.65
C SER A 189 4.27 -30.72 5.43
N ALA A 190 4.81 -31.08 4.26
CA ALA A 190 4.07 -31.06 3.01
C ALA A 190 3.19 -32.31 2.88
N LYS A 191 1.95 -32.14 2.44
CA LYS A 191 1.11 -33.29 2.05
C LYS A 191 1.54 -33.81 0.67
N PRO A 192 1.27 -35.09 0.34
CA PRO A 192 1.62 -35.64 -0.97
C PRO A 192 1.07 -34.78 -2.12
N GLY A 193 1.95 -34.34 -3.01
CA GLY A 193 1.61 -33.53 -4.18
C GLY A 193 1.51 -32.02 -3.94
N GLU A 194 1.71 -31.54 -2.71
CA GLU A 194 1.88 -30.11 -2.43
C GLU A 194 3.29 -29.64 -2.77
N VAL A 195 3.44 -28.35 -3.06
CA VAL A 195 4.78 -27.74 -3.21
C VAL A 195 5.53 -27.82 -1.88
N SER A 196 6.80 -28.22 -1.94
CA SER A 196 7.63 -28.47 -0.76
C SER A 196 9.08 -28.07 -0.97
N TRP A 197 9.77 -27.85 0.15
CA TRP A 197 11.21 -27.61 0.21
C TRP A 197 11.84 -28.53 1.25
N GLN A 198 13.08 -28.95 0.98
CA GLN A 198 13.85 -29.78 1.89
C GLN A 198 14.29 -28.96 3.11
N SER A 199 14.13 -29.52 4.30
CA SER A 199 14.51 -28.89 5.57
C SER A 199 15.06 -29.94 6.55
N PRO A 200 15.67 -29.53 7.68
CA PRO A 200 16.09 -30.45 8.74
C PRO A 200 14.95 -31.28 9.34
N TRP A 201 13.71 -30.86 9.15
CA TRP A 201 12.51 -31.53 9.67
C TRP A 201 11.74 -32.29 8.59
N GLY A 202 12.35 -32.48 7.41
CA GLY A 202 11.73 -33.12 6.25
C GLY A 202 11.17 -32.11 5.24
N GLU A 203 10.47 -32.63 4.23
CA GLU A 203 9.84 -31.79 3.21
C GLU A 203 8.65 -31.02 3.78
N GLY A 204 8.62 -29.71 3.54
CA GLY A 204 7.56 -28.86 4.03
C GLY A 204 7.55 -27.47 3.42
N ARG A 205 6.85 -26.57 4.08
CA ARG A 205 6.64 -25.18 3.69
C ARG A 205 6.57 -24.29 4.93
N PRO A 206 6.86 -22.99 4.80
CA PRO A 206 6.77 -22.05 5.92
C PRO A 206 5.34 -21.92 6.45
N GLY A 207 5.23 -21.63 7.74
CA GLY A 207 4.00 -21.10 8.32
C GLY A 207 3.82 -19.62 7.97
N TRP A 208 2.59 -19.16 7.81
CA TRP A 208 2.27 -17.81 7.32
C TRP A 208 3.03 -16.66 8.02
N HIS A 209 3.25 -16.77 9.34
CA HIS A 209 3.86 -15.68 10.12
C HIS A 209 5.37 -15.54 9.93
N ILE A 210 6.09 -16.64 9.72
CA ILE A 210 7.57 -16.61 9.74
C ILE A 210 8.16 -15.84 8.56
N GLU A 211 7.40 -15.79 7.46
CA GLU A 211 7.75 -15.11 6.22
C GLU A 211 8.12 -13.64 6.45
N CYS A 212 7.22 -12.89 7.09
CA CYS A 212 7.38 -11.46 7.31
C CYS A 212 8.51 -11.15 8.30
N SER A 213 8.63 -11.91 9.39
CA SER A 213 9.75 -11.82 10.34
C SER A 213 11.10 -11.98 9.64
N VAL A 214 11.23 -12.97 8.77
CA VAL A 214 12.47 -13.25 8.04
C VAL A 214 12.76 -12.14 7.02
N MET A 215 11.81 -11.85 6.13
CA MET A 215 12.02 -10.86 5.07
C MET A 215 12.29 -9.46 5.65
N ALA A 216 11.55 -9.03 6.66
CA ALA A 216 11.75 -7.73 7.29
C ALA A 216 13.14 -7.62 7.94
N THR A 217 13.53 -8.60 8.76
CA THR A 217 14.81 -8.56 9.47
C THR A 217 16.01 -8.70 8.53
N THR A 218 15.89 -9.51 7.47
CA THR A 218 16.95 -9.66 6.46
C THR A 218 17.15 -8.41 5.62
N ILE A 219 16.07 -7.68 5.29
CA ILE A 219 16.16 -6.52 4.38
C ILE A 219 16.45 -5.21 5.14
N LEU A 220 15.81 -5.01 6.29
CA LEU A 220 15.82 -3.72 7.01
C LEU A 220 16.61 -3.76 8.32
N GLY A 221 16.97 -4.95 8.80
CA GLY A 221 17.70 -5.17 10.05
C GLY A 221 16.82 -5.63 11.22
N ASP A 222 17.45 -5.96 12.34
CA ASP A 222 16.77 -6.56 13.51
C ASP A 222 15.69 -5.67 14.17
N THR A 223 15.82 -4.35 14.01
CA THR A 223 14.86 -3.35 14.51
C THR A 223 14.54 -2.38 13.38
N ILE A 224 13.26 -2.22 13.07
CA ILE A 224 12.77 -1.32 12.01
C ILE A 224 12.03 -0.10 12.60
N ASP A 225 11.87 0.96 11.82
CA ASP A 225 11.14 2.14 12.25
C ASP A 225 9.65 1.83 12.38
N ILE A 226 9.02 1.44 11.27
CA ILE A 226 7.57 1.31 11.17
C ILE A 226 7.22 -0.08 10.63
N HIS A 227 6.31 -0.78 11.33
CA HIS A 227 5.64 -1.97 10.82
C HIS A 227 4.14 -1.67 10.61
N GLY A 228 3.64 -1.95 9.41
CA GLY A 228 2.28 -1.60 8.98
C GLY A 228 1.44 -2.78 8.48
N GLY A 229 0.12 -2.66 8.59
CA GLY A 229 -0.83 -3.59 7.99
C GLY A 229 -2.30 -3.26 8.25
N GLY A 230 -3.20 -4.15 7.87
CA GLY A 230 -4.63 -4.05 8.24
C GLY A 230 -4.86 -4.34 9.72
N ALA A 231 -5.93 -3.79 10.31
CA ALA A 231 -6.27 -4.06 11.72
C ALA A 231 -6.49 -5.55 12.06
N ASP A 232 -6.86 -6.37 11.08
CA ASP A 232 -6.92 -7.83 11.22
C ASP A 232 -5.54 -8.50 11.39
N LEU A 233 -4.46 -7.83 11.00
CA LEU A 233 -3.11 -8.35 11.17
C LEU A 233 -2.55 -8.12 12.57
N GLU A 234 -3.15 -7.24 13.39
CA GLU A 234 -2.77 -7.06 14.80
C GLU A 234 -2.71 -8.41 15.54
N PHE A 235 -3.70 -9.28 15.25
CA PHE A 235 -3.75 -10.63 15.78
C PHE A 235 -4.36 -11.64 14.80
N PRO A 236 -3.73 -12.82 14.60
CA PRO A 236 -2.50 -13.26 15.26
C PRO A 236 -1.21 -12.79 14.57
N HIS A 237 -1.28 -12.27 13.34
CA HIS A 237 -0.13 -12.17 12.44
C HIS A 237 1.05 -11.35 12.99
N HIS A 238 0.87 -10.05 13.19
CA HIS A 238 1.91 -9.16 13.72
C HIS A 238 2.32 -9.51 15.16
N THR A 239 1.38 -10.01 15.97
CA THR A 239 1.70 -10.54 17.30
C THR A 239 2.70 -11.69 17.22
N ASN A 240 2.53 -12.60 16.27
CA ASN A 240 3.41 -13.74 16.05
C ASN A 240 4.76 -13.29 15.47
N GLU A 241 4.77 -12.29 14.59
CA GLU A 241 6.01 -11.73 14.06
C GLU A 241 6.89 -11.09 15.12
N ILE A 242 6.29 -10.34 16.06
CA ILE A 242 7.00 -9.82 17.23
C ILE A 242 7.60 -11.00 18.00
N ALA A 243 6.81 -12.02 18.32
CA ALA A 243 7.27 -13.15 19.12
C ALA A 243 8.45 -13.88 18.43
N GLN A 244 8.38 -14.11 17.12
CA GLN A 244 9.45 -14.75 16.33
C GLN A 244 10.70 -13.88 16.27
N SER A 245 10.54 -12.61 15.90
CA SER A 245 11.64 -11.67 15.67
C SER A 245 12.39 -11.37 16.96
N GLU A 246 11.68 -11.04 18.04
CA GLU A 246 12.31 -10.72 19.32
C GLU A 246 12.92 -11.97 19.99
N ALA A 247 12.36 -13.16 19.78
CA ALA A 247 12.97 -14.42 20.24
C ALA A 247 14.30 -14.72 19.52
N LYS A 248 14.36 -14.47 18.20
CA LYS A 248 15.60 -14.64 17.44
C LYS A 248 16.63 -13.57 17.78
N THR A 249 16.25 -12.30 17.84
CA THR A 249 17.23 -11.19 17.88
C THR A 249 17.54 -10.72 19.31
N GLY A 250 16.61 -10.91 20.25
CA GLY A 250 16.68 -10.32 21.59
C GLY A 250 16.49 -8.80 21.61
N LYS A 251 16.04 -8.20 20.50
CA LYS A 251 15.82 -6.75 20.33
C LYS A 251 14.35 -6.49 20.03
N THR A 252 13.89 -5.27 20.29
CA THR A 252 12.56 -4.81 19.83
C THR A 252 12.47 -4.89 18.32
N PHE A 253 11.39 -5.48 17.80
CA PHE A 253 11.26 -5.70 16.34
C PHE A 253 10.95 -4.40 15.57
N ALA A 254 9.97 -3.61 16.02
CA ALA A 254 9.61 -2.35 15.38
C ALA A 254 9.29 -1.27 16.41
N ASN A 255 9.72 -0.03 16.13
CA ASN A 255 9.51 1.11 17.04
C ASN A 255 8.07 1.64 17.03
N TYR A 256 7.40 1.58 15.88
CA TYR A 256 6.03 2.06 15.68
C TYR A 256 5.20 1.02 14.91
N TRP A 257 4.05 0.66 15.47
CA TRP A 257 3.09 -0.23 14.82
C TRP A 257 1.88 0.56 14.31
N MET A 258 1.61 0.47 13.01
CA MET A 258 0.53 1.21 12.35
C MET A 258 -0.49 0.26 11.74
N HIS A 259 -1.78 0.47 12.02
CA HIS A 259 -2.84 -0.38 11.49
C HIS A 259 -3.97 0.42 10.85
N ASN A 260 -4.32 0.13 9.60
CA ASN A 260 -5.46 0.77 8.94
C ASN A 260 -6.79 0.11 9.35
N GLY A 261 -7.87 0.91 9.38
CA GLY A 261 -9.22 0.45 9.65
C GLY A 261 -9.80 -0.39 8.51
N PHE A 262 -10.84 -1.15 8.84
CA PHE A 262 -11.57 -2.02 7.91
C PHE A 262 -12.36 -1.25 6.85
N VAL A 263 -12.69 -1.95 5.76
CA VAL A 263 -13.67 -1.48 4.77
C VAL A 263 -14.96 -2.27 4.93
N ASN A 264 -16.07 -1.56 5.09
CA ASN A 264 -17.43 -2.09 5.00
C ASN A 264 -18.01 -1.78 3.62
N VAL A 265 -18.94 -2.60 3.14
CA VAL A 265 -19.73 -2.35 1.92
C VAL A 265 -21.18 -2.23 2.35
N ASP A 266 -21.81 -1.09 2.09
CA ASP A 266 -23.19 -0.80 2.50
C ASP A 266 -23.46 -1.06 4.00
N ASN A 267 -22.49 -0.68 4.85
CA ASN A 267 -22.45 -0.90 6.30
C ASN A 267 -22.33 -2.36 6.76
N GLU A 268 -22.16 -3.30 5.84
CA GLU A 268 -21.85 -4.70 6.16
C GLU A 268 -20.36 -4.98 6.00
N LYS A 269 -19.85 -5.90 6.83
CA LYS A 269 -18.47 -6.38 6.66
C LYS A 269 -18.36 -7.11 5.31
N MET A 270 -17.33 -6.79 4.55
CA MET A 270 -17.08 -7.47 3.28
C MET A 270 -16.75 -8.95 3.50
N SER A 271 -17.40 -9.84 2.76
CA SER A 271 -17.06 -11.26 2.73
C SER A 271 -17.49 -11.91 1.42
N LYS A 272 -16.75 -12.94 0.99
CA LYS A 272 -17.16 -13.74 -0.17
C LYS A 272 -18.50 -14.45 0.05
N SER A 273 -18.79 -14.87 1.28
CA SER A 273 -20.04 -15.56 1.64
C SER A 273 -21.29 -14.68 1.57
N LEU A 274 -21.15 -13.37 1.78
CA LEU A 274 -22.25 -12.41 1.66
C LEU A 274 -22.45 -11.90 0.23
N GLY A 275 -21.59 -12.29 -0.72
CA GLY A 275 -21.68 -11.83 -2.11
C GLY A 275 -21.35 -10.35 -2.33
N ASN A 276 -21.03 -9.59 -1.28
CA ASN A 276 -20.66 -8.17 -1.32
C ASN A 276 -19.14 -7.94 -1.55
N PHE A 277 -18.43 -8.97 -2.02
CA PHE A 277 -17.01 -8.91 -2.33
C PHE A 277 -16.79 -8.29 -3.71
N VAL A 278 -16.14 -7.13 -3.75
CA VAL A 278 -15.83 -6.42 -5.01
C VAL A 278 -14.32 -6.31 -5.18
N THR A 279 -13.82 -6.76 -6.34
CA THR A 279 -12.41 -6.65 -6.70
C THR A 279 -12.07 -5.25 -7.21
N VAL A 280 -10.84 -4.80 -6.96
CA VAL A 280 -10.33 -3.55 -7.55
C VAL A 280 -10.30 -3.69 -9.06
N HIS A 281 -9.85 -4.83 -9.56
CA HIS A 281 -9.80 -5.17 -10.97
C HIS A 281 -11.15 -4.95 -11.70
N ASP A 282 -12.27 -5.39 -11.10
CA ASP A 282 -13.59 -5.19 -11.68
C ASP A 282 -14.08 -3.75 -11.56
N MET A 283 -13.77 -3.06 -10.45
CA MET A 283 -14.14 -1.65 -10.27
C MET A 283 -13.43 -0.74 -11.26
N LEU A 284 -12.16 -0.99 -11.56
CA LEU A 284 -11.37 -0.20 -12.50
C LEU A 284 -11.89 -0.25 -13.94
N LYS A 285 -12.76 -1.21 -14.27
CA LYS A 285 -13.44 -1.26 -15.59
C LYS A 285 -14.48 -0.15 -15.77
N THR A 286 -15.01 0.39 -14.68
CA THR A 286 -16.11 1.37 -14.71
C THR A 286 -15.84 2.63 -13.89
N VAL A 287 -14.86 2.60 -13.00
CA VAL A 287 -14.47 3.72 -12.14
C VAL A 287 -13.02 4.08 -12.40
N ASP A 288 -12.77 5.37 -12.63
CA ASP A 288 -11.43 5.91 -12.75
C ASP A 288 -10.58 5.63 -11.49
N GLY A 289 -9.34 5.21 -11.70
CA GLY A 289 -8.44 4.80 -10.62
C GLY A 289 -8.07 5.95 -9.67
N GLN A 290 -7.99 7.20 -10.15
CA GLN A 290 -7.77 8.36 -9.28
C GLN A 290 -9.00 8.67 -8.42
N VAL A 291 -10.23 8.40 -8.89
CA VAL A 291 -11.45 8.52 -8.08
C VAL A 291 -11.42 7.54 -6.91
N LEU A 292 -11.11 6.26 -7.18
CA LEU A 292 -10.99 5.25 -6.13
C LEU A 292 -9.85 5.58 -5.16
N ARG A 293 -8.71 6.02 -5.69
CA ARG A 293 -7.59 6.48 -4.88
C ARG A 293 -7.99 7.66 -3.99
N PHE A 294 -8.65 8.68 -4.54
CA PHE A 294 -9.09 9.86 -3.81
C PHE A 294 -10.03 9.48 -2.67
N PHE A 295 -11.02 8.62 -2.95
CA PHE A 295 -11.92 8.09 -1.94
C PHE A 295 -11.15 7.41 -0.79
N LEU A 296 -10.20 6.54 -1.11
CA LEU A 296 -9.44 5.81 -0.09
C LEU A 296 -8.42 6.68 0.66
N ALA A 297 -7.77 7.62 -0.01
CA ALA A 297 -6.68 8.42 0.56
C ALA A 297 -7.18 9.56 1.48
N THR A 298 -8.40 10.04 1.26
CA THR A 298 -8.95 11.21 1.98
C THR A 298 -9.71 10.87 3.27
N GLN A 299 -9.73 9.60 3.65
CA GLN A 299 -10.37 9.10 4.87
C GLN A 299 -9.30 8.71 5.89
N GLN A 300 -9.43 9.15 7.15
CA GLN A 300 -8.42 8.89 8.18
C GLN A 300 -8.10 7.39 8.28
N TYR A 301 -6.83 7.01 8.12
CA TYR A 301 -6.42 5.64 7.77
C TYR A 301 -6.84 4.60 8.81
N ARG A 302 -6.80 4.95 10.11
CA ARG A 302 -7.20 4.08 11.23
C ARG A 302 -8.70 3.88 11.36
N LYS A 303 -9.51 4.76 10.76
CA LYS A 303 -10.98 4.67 10.89
C LYS A 303 -11.53 3.68 9.86
N PRO A 304 -12.56 2.90 10.24
CA PRO A 304 -13.33 2.14 9.28
C PRO A 304 -13.90 3.05 8.19
N VAL A 305 -13.94 2.57 6.96
CA VAL A 305 -14.52 3.29 5.83
C VAL A 305 -15.69 2.49 5.29
N ASN A 306 -16.78 3.17 4.95
CA ASN A 306 -17.92 2.56 4.29
C ASN A 306 -17.87 2.84 2.79
N PHE A 307 -17.77 1.77 2.01
CA PHE A 307 -17.78 1.80 0.55
C PHE A 307 -19.21 1.70 0.04
N THR A 308 -19.66 2.72 -0.68
CA THR A 308 -20.97 2.79 -1.33
C THR A 308 -20.84 3.48 -2.68
N GLU A 309 -21.78 3.23 -3.60
CA GLU A 309 -21.81 3.94 -4.89
C GLU A 309 -21.88 5.46 -4.70
N LYS A 310 -22.65 5.92 -3.72
CA LYS A 310 -22.73 7.35 -3.38
C LYS A 310 -21.37 7.90 -2.96
N ALA A 311 -20.62 7.19 -2.13
CA ALA A 311 -19.32 7.67 -1.66
C ALA A 311 -18.30 7.77 -2.80
N VAL A 312 -18.33 6.83 -3.76
CA VAL A 312 -17.50 6.88 -4.97
C VAL A 312 -17.93 8.04 -5.88
N HIS A 313 -19.24 8.27 -6.04
CA HIS A 313 -19.76 9.41 -6.80
C HIS A 313 -19.35 10.75 -6.18
N ASP A 314 -19.51 10.91 -4.87
CA ASP A 314 -19.10 12.11 -4.13
C ASP A 314 -17.58 12.35 -4.30
N ALA A 315 -16.77 11.29 -4.24
CA ALA A 315 -15.33 11.36 -4.50
C ALA A 315 -15.01 11.84 -5.92
N SER A 316 -15.76 11.38 -6.93
CA SER A 316 -15.61 11.83 -8.32
C SER A 316 -15.94 13.31 -8.48
N VAL A 317 -17.04 13.78 -7.90
CA VAL A 317 -17.44 15.21 -7.92
C VAL A 317 -16.38 16.08 -7.26
N ASN A 318 -15.89 15.65 -6.10
CA ASN A 318 -14.85 16.34 -5.34
C ASN A 318 -13.52 16.40 -6.10
N LEU A 319 -13.10 15.28 -6.70
CA LEU A 319 -11.88 15.23 -7.51
C LEU A 319 -12.00 16.15 -8.73
N LYS A 320 -13.16 16.16 -9.40
CA LYS A 320 -13.43 17.06 -10.53
C LYS A 320 -13.34 18.53 -10.14
N TYR A 321 -13.85 18.92 -8.96
CA TYR A 321 -13.71 20.29 -8.46
C TYR A 321 -12.23 20.69 -8.29
N LEU A 322 -11.42 19.81 -7.71
CA LEU A 322 -9.99 20.04 -7.54
C LEU A 322 -9.25 20.10 -8.88
N LYS A 323 -9.62 19.23 -9.84
CA LYS A 323 -9.08 19.26 -11.21
C LYS A 323 -9.41 20.59 -11.89
N ASN A 324 -10.67 21.03 -11.87
CA ASN A 324 -11.08 22.30 -12.47
C ASN A 324 -10.35 23.50 -11.85
N THR A 325 -10.10 23.45 -10.53
CA THR A 325 -9.34 24.48 -9.82
C THR A 325 -7.88 24.49 -10.26
N PHE A 326 -7.26 23.31 -10.42
CA PHE A 326 -5.88 23.15 -10.90
C PHE A 326 -5.68 23.62 -12.36
N THR A 327 -6.72 23.58 -13.17
CA THR A 327 -6.67 23.97 -14.58
C THR A 327 -7.04 25.43 -14.84
N LEU A 328 -7.26 26.24 -13.80
CA LEU A 328 -7.53 27.67 -13.97
C LEU A 328 -6.33 28.37 -14.65
N PRO A 329 -6.57 29.44 -15.43
CA PRO A 329 -5.50 30.28 -15.92
C PRO A 329 -4.74 30.92 -14.74
N LEU A 330 -3.42 31.00 -14.86
CA LEU A 330 -2.60 31.62 -13.84
C LEU A 330 -2.86 33.13 -13.76
N THR A 331 -2.83 33.67 -12.55
CA THR A 331 -2.85 35.10 -12.24
C THR A 331 -1.44 35.61 -11.92
N GLU A 332 -1.25 36.92 -12.00
CA GLU A 332 0.08 37.54 -11.75
C GLU A 332 0.43 37.57 -10.26
N GLU A 333 -0.55 37.83 -9.39
CA GLU A 333 -0.34 38.01 -7.95
C GLU A 333 -1.15 36.99 -7.14
N ALA A 334 -0.57 36.58 -6.00
CA ALA A 334 -1.23 35.82 -4.95
C ALA A 334 -0.59 36.18 -3.61
N ASP A 335 -1.39 36.18 -2.54
CA ASP A 335 -0.88 36.44 -1.19
C ASP A 335 0.06 35.31 -0.73
N ALA A 336 1.35 35.61 -0.69
CA ALA A 336 2.38 34.66 -0.27
C ALA A 336 2.29 34.27 1.22
N ALA A 337 1.76 35.16 2.07
CA ALA A 337 1.58 34.87 3.49
C ALA A 337 0.42 33.88 3.70
N GLU A 338 -0.69 34.05 2.98
CA GLU A 338 -1.80 33.09 3.04
C GLU A 338 -1.41 31.73 2.43
N LEU A 339 -0.63 31.71 1.34
CA LEU A 339 -0.06 30.48 0.80
C LEU A 339 0.80 29.74 1.85
N ALA A 340 1.68 30.46 2.55
CA ALA A 340 2.51 29.89 3.60
C ALA A 340 1.67 29.31 4.76
N LYS A 341 0.55 29.96 5.08
CA LYS A 341 -0.40 29.48 6.09
C LYS A 341 -1.11 28.20 5.66
N PHE A 342 -1.61 28.09 4.42
CA PHE A 342 -2.19 26.83 3.92
C PHE A 342 -1.19 25.67 3.99
N LYS A 343 0.08 25.94 3.66
CA LYS A 343 1.14 24.95 3.79
C LYS A 343 1.33 24.52 5.26
N ALA A 344 1.43 25.48 6.18
CA ALA A 344 1.62 25.21 7.60
C ALA A 344 0.44 24.45 8.21
N ASP A 345 -0.80 24.80 7.84
CA ASP A 345 -2.02 24.15 8.32
C ASP A 345 -2.14 22.72 7.78
N PHE A 346 -1.74 22.50 6.51
CA PHE A 346 -1.66 21.17 5.93
C PHE A 346 -0.63 20.28 6.64
N GLU A 347 0.59 20.81 6.84
CA GLU A 347 1.64 20.12 7.58
C GLU A 347 1.20 19.83 9.02
N ALA A 348 0.51 20.75 9.69
CA ALA A 348 -0.01 20.54 11.04
C ALA A 348 -1.04 19.40 11.10
N ALA A 349 -1.97 19.36 10.13
CA ALA A 349 -2.97 18.30 10.04
C ALA A 349 -2.32 16.93 9.78
N MET A 350 -1.39 16.86 8.82
CA MET A 350 -0.74 15.61 8.46
C MET A 350 0.31 15.16 9.49
N ASP A 351 0.90 16.08 10.26
CA ASP A 351 1.79 15.78 11.39
C ASP A 351 1.05 15.15 12.56
N ASP A 352 -0.27 15.37 12.69
CA ASP A 352 -1.10 14.70 13.68
C ASP A 352 -1.60 13.35 13.15
N ASP A 353 -0.70 12.38 13.07
CA ASP A 353 -1.02 10.99 12.68
C ASP A 353 -1.67 10.88 11.30
N PHE A 354 -1.07 11.58 10.33
CA PHE A 354 -1.46 11.55 8.93
C PHE A 354 -2.95 11.81 8.76
N ASN A 355 -3.49 12.83 9.45
CA ASN A 355 -4.92 13.12 9.45
C ASN A 355 -5.38 13.64 8.08
N THR A 356 -5.61 12.70 7.16
CA THR A 356 -5.93 12.95 5.76
C THR A 356 -7.27 13.66 5.59
N ALA A 357 -8.22 13.43 6.50
CA ALA A 357 -9.52 14.11 6.50
C ALA A 357 -9.35 15.62 6.75
N ASN A 358 -8.51 16.01 7.72
CA ASN A 358 -8.21 17.42 7.95
C ASN A 358 -7.28 17.98 6.87
N GLY A 359 -6.29 17.21 6.42
CA GLY A 359 -5.37 17.62 5.36
C GLY A 359 -6.08 17.95 4.04
N ILE A 360 -7.07 17.14 3.64
CA ILE A 360 -7.84 17.43 2.43
C ILE A 360 -8.78 18.63 2.61
N THR A 361 -9.28 18.90 3.83
CA THR A 361 -10.05 20.12 4.11
C THR A 361 -9.22 21.37 3.82
N VAL A 362 -7.95 21.40 4.24
CA VAL A 362 -7.02 22.50 3.94
C VAL A 362 -6.85 22.67 2.43
N ILE A 363 -6.74 21.58 1.67
CA ILE A 363 -6.66 21.62 0.20
C ILE A 363 -7.94 22.22 -0.41
N PHE A 364 -9.13 21.87 0.10
CA PHE A 364 -10.38 22.48 -0.38
C PHE A 364 -10.49 23.96 -0.05
N ASP A 365 -10.03 24.38 1.12
CA ASP A 365 -10.04 25.80 1.49
C ASP A 365 -9.02 26.60 0.65
N MET A 366 -7.85 26.02 0.39
CA MET A 366 -6.90 26.55 -0.58
C MET A 366 -7.52 26.62 -1.99
N ALA A 367 -8.28 25.60 -2.41
CA ALA A 367 -8.97 25.61 -3.69
C ALA A 367 -10.01 26.73 -3.80
N LYS A 368 -10.77 27.02 -2.74
CA LYS A 368 -11.69 28.18 -2.71
C LYS A 368 -10.95 29.51 -2.83
N TRP A 369 -9.80 29.63 -2.18
CA TRP A 369 -8.92 30.81 -2.25
C TRP A 369 -8.27 30.98 -3.62
N ILE A 370 -7.88 29.88 -4.28
CA ILE A 370 -7.44 29.88 -5.68
C ILE A 370 -8.55 30.39 -6.59
N ASN A 371 -9.77 29.87 -6.43
CA ASN A 371 -10.95 30.27 -7.22
C ASN A 371 -11.36 31.75 -7.02
N SER A 372 -10.83 32.44 -6.00
CA SER A 372 -11.05 33.89 -5.82
C SER A 372 -10.01 34.77 -6.53
N GLY A 373 -9.08 34.17 -7.29
CA GLY A 373 -8.10 34.88 -8.12
C GLY A 373 -6.66 34.84 -7.61
N ASN A 374 -6.35 34.02 -6.60
CA ASN A 374 -5.01 33.90 -6.02
C ASN A 374 -4.26 32.70 -6.62
N TYR A 375 -3.99 32.71 -7.92
CA TYR A 375 -3.47 31.53 -8.61
C TYR A 375 -2.24 31.80 -9.48
N ASN A 376 -1.12 32.15 -8.87
CA ASN A 376 0.16 32.19 -9.58
C ASN A 376 0.87 30.82 -9.60
N GLN A 377 2.01 30.73 -10.28
CA GLN A 377 2.76 29.48 -10.42
C GLN A 377 3.16 28.86 -9.06
N ALA A 378 3.57 29.67 -8.08
CA ALA A 378 3.97 29.18 -6.77
C ALA A 378 2.79 28.53 -6.00
N VAL A 379 1.59 29.09 -6.15
CA VAL A 379 0.35 28.52 -5.60
C VAL A 379 0.05 27.19 -6.30
N LYS A 380 0.11 27.14 -7.64
CA LYS A 380 -0.09 25.91 -8.42
C LYS A 380 0.86 24.80 -7.99
N ASP A 381 2.15 25.07 -7.89
CA ASP A 381 3.16 24.10 -7.48
C ASP A 381 2.91 23.56 -6.06
N THR A 382 2.50 24.45 -5.15
CA THR A 382 2.20 24.07 -3.75
C THR A 382 0.95 23.21 -3.68
N PHE A 383 -0.12 23.60 -4.39
CA PHE A 383 -1.35 22.83 -4.50
C PHE A 383 -1.11 21.45 -5.10
N ALA A 384 -0.32 21.36 -6.17
CA ALA A 384 0.10 20.11 -6.80
C ALA A 384 0.86 19.21 -5.82
N LYS A 385 1.83 19.76 -5.07
CA LYS A 385 2.61 19.01 -4.08
C LYS A 385 1.75 18.46 -2.95
N MET A 386 0.78 19.24 -2.47
CA MET A 386 -0.16 18.80 -1.43
C MET A 386 -1.09 17.70 -1.96
N LEU A 387 -1.64 17.83 -3.17
CA LEU A 387 -2.43 16.79 -3.83
C LEU A 387 -1.62 15.50 -4.07
N ALA A 388 -0.34 15.64 -4.43
CA ALA A 388 0.56 14.52 -4.69
C ALA A 388 0.86 13.68 -3.43
N VAL A 389 0.65 14.22 -2.21
CA VAL A 389 0.69 13.44 -0.96
C VAL A 389 -0.43 12.39 -0.95
N PHE A 390 -1.63 12.76 -1.39
CA PHE A 390 -2.75 11.85 -1.62
C PHE A 390 -2.59 11.06 -2.92
N GLY A 391 -1.46 11.22 -3.63
CA GLY A 391 -1.13 10.70 -4.96
C GLY A 391 -2.14 11.04 -6.05
N ILE A 392 -2.78 12.21 -5.91
CA ILE A 392 -3.56 12.82 -6.98
C ILE A 392 -2.60 13.64 -7.83
N VAL A 393 -2.59 13.37 -9.13
CA VAL A 393 -1.79 14.10 -10.11
C VAL A 393 -2.71 14.45 -11.26
N PHE A 394 -2.86 15.74 -11.49
CA PHE A 394 -3.56 16.24 -12.65
C PHE A 394 -2.54 16.53 -13.73
N GLU A 395 -2.72 15.89 -14.88
CA GLU A 395 -2.03 16.29 -16.09
C GLU A 395 -2.72 17.55 -16.62
N GLU A 396 -1.92 18.52 -17.06
CA GLU A 396 -2.44 19.60 -17.87
C GLU A 396 -2.88 18.98 -19.20
N GLU A 397 -4.18 18.85 -19.39
CA GLU A 397 -4.72 18.64 -20.73
C GLU A 397 -4.31 19.87 -21.55
N VAL A 398 -3.44 19.68 -22.54
CA VAL A 398 -3.21 20.72 -23.53
C VAL A 398 -4.55 20.99 -24.20
N LEU A 399 -5.03 22.23 -24.06
CA LEU A 399 -6.32 22.63 -24.61
C LEU A 399 -6.28 22.41 -26.12
N ASP A 400 -7.41 22.04 -26.72
CA ASP A 400 -7.50 21.81 -28.17
C ASP A 400 -7.00 23.03 -28.97
N ALA A 401 -7.18 24.24 -28.44
CA ALA A 401 -6.66 25.49 -29.02
C ALA A 401 -5.11 25.57 -29.02
N ASP A 402 -4.45 25.06 -27.98
CA ASP A 402 -2.98 25.02 -27.90
C ASP A 402 -2.41 23.92 -28.82
N ILE A 403 -3.13 22.80 -28.94
CA ILE A 403 -2.83 21.75 -29.92
C ILE A 403 -2.98 22.31 -31.34
N GLU A 404 -4.09 23.00 -31.62
CA GLU A 404 -4.33 23.65 -32.91
C GLU A 404 -3.25 24.69 -33.23
N ALA A 405 -2.84 25.52 -32.27
CA ALA A 405 -1.77 26.49 -32.44
C ALA A 405 -0.40 25.82 -32.70
N LEU A 406 -0.10 24.70 -32.04
CA LEU A 406 1.10 23.90 -32.31
C LEU A 406 1.03 23.23 -33.69
N ILE A 407 -0.14 22.74 -34.10
CA ILE A 407 -0.37 22.17 -35.43
C ILE A 407 -0.19 23.25 -36.51
N GLU A 408 -0.70 24.45 -36.32
CA GLU A 408 -0.51 25.59 -37.23
C GLU A 408 0.96 25.99 -37.33
N LYS A 409 1.67 26.12 -36.21
CA LYS A 409 3.13 26.37 -36.20
C LYS A 409 3.90 25.27 -36.92
N ARG A 410 3.51 24.01 -36.73
CA ARG A 410 4.09 22.87 -37.46
C ARG A 410 3.81 22.98 -38.97
N GLN A 411 2.60 23.36 -39.38
CA GLN A 411 2.29 23.55 -40.80
C GLN A 411 3.11 24.69 -41.43
N ALA A 412 3.27 25.81 -40.71
CA ALA A 412 4.10 26.93 -41.16
C ALA A 412 5.58 26.51 -41.30
N ALA A 413 6.12 25.76 -40.33
CA ALA A 413 7.48 25.23 -40.40
C ALA A 413 7.68 24.30 -41.61
N ARG A 414 6.73 23.40 -41.88
CA ARG A 414 6.76 22.53 -43.07
C ARG A 414 6.68 23.31 -44.38
N ALA A 415 5.82 24.33 -44.46
CA ALA A 415 5.70 25.19 -45.64
C ALA A 415 7.02 25.93 -45.93
N ASN A 416 7.72 26.34 -44.86
CA ASN A 416 9.04 27.00 -44.93
C ASN A 416 10.22 26.03 -45.08
N LYS A 417 9.95 24.71 -45.21
CA LYS A 417 10.97 23.64 -45.28
C LYS A 417 11.89 23.55 -44.04
N ASP A 418 11.42 24.06 -42.89
CA ASP A 418 12.06 23.85 -41.59
C ASP A 418 11.56 22.55 -40.97
N PHE A 419 12.12 21.44 -41.44
CA PHE A 419 11.74 20.10 -41.00
C PHE A 419 12.16 19.81 -39.56
N ALA A 420 13.25 20.41 -39.08
CA ALA A 420 13.73 20.21 -37.71
C ALA A 420 12.71 20.74 -36.69
N THR A 421 12.21 21.97 -36.89
CA THR A 421 11.15 22.54 -36.03
C THR A 421 9.84 21.77 -36.16
N ALA A 422 9.47 21.34 -37.36
CA ALA A 422 8.25 20.56 -37.58
C ALA A 422 8.28 19.18 -36.89
N ASP A 423 9.42 18.51 -36.89
CA ASP A 423 9.62 17.24 -36.20
C ASP A 423 9.64 17.43 -34.67
N ALA A 424 10.30 18.47 -34.16
CA ALA A 424 10.30 18.79 -32.74
C ALA A 424 8.88 19.04 -32.19
N ILE A 425 8.04 19.77 -32.94
CA ILE A 425 6.64 20.01 -32.56
C ILE A 425 5.81 18.72 -32.64
N ARG A 426 6.05 17.85 -33.64
CA ARG A 426 5.37 16.55 -33.73
C ARG A 426 5.69 15.69 -32.51
N ASP A 427 6.96 15.63 -32.11
CA ASP A 427 7.40 14.81 -30.99
C ASP A 427 6.89 15.38 -29.65
N GLN A 428 6.81 16.71 -29.53
CA GLN A 428 6.14 17.39 -28.42
C GLN A 428 4.65 17.01 -28.32
N LEU A 429 3.91 17.04 -29.43
CA LEU A 429 2.50 16.64 -29.46
C LEU A 429 2.31 15.15 -29.16
N ALA A 430 3.20 14.29 -29.67
CA ALA A 430 3.18 12.86 -29.38
C ALA A 430 3.41 12.55 -27.89
N ALA A 431 4.30 13.30 -27.23
CA ALA A 431 4.54 13.19 -25.79
C ALA A 431 3.31 13.60 -24.94
N GLN A 432 2.37 14.35 -25.53
CA GLN A 432 1.10 14.74 -24.92
C GLN A 432 -0.06 13.81 -25.31
N GLY A 433 0.23 12.65 -25.92
CA GLY A 433 -0.81 11.70 -26.35
C GLY A 433 -1.56 12.11 -27.62
N ILE A 434 -1.04 13.11 -28.36
CA ILE A 434 -1.67 13.60 -29.59
C ILE A 434 -1.02 12.94 -30.82
N LYS A 435 -1.81 12.15 -31.55
CA LYS A 435 -1.40 11.56 -32.82
C LYS A 435 -1.85 12.44 -33.98
N LEU A 436 -0.90 12.82 -34.83
CA LEU A 436 -1.17 13.60 -36.04
C LEU A 436 -1.30 12.69 -37.27
N LEU A 437 -2.31 12.97 -38.10
CA LEU A 437 -2.52 12.37 -39.40
C LEU A 437 -2.56 13.47 -40.47
N ASP A 438 -1.52 13.55 -41.29
CA ASP A 438 -1.47 14.48 -42.41
C ASP A 438 -2.30 13.92 -43.59
N THR A 439 -3.33 14.65 -44.04
CA THR A 439 -4.18 14.27 -45.18
C THR A 439 -4.12 15.35 -46.28
N LYS A 440 -4.67 15.05 -47.46
CA LYS A 440 -4.78 16.04 -48.56
C LYS A 440 -5.68 17.23 -48.21
N ASP A 441 -6.60 17.05 -47.28
CA ASP A 441 -7.57 18.06 -46.86
C ASP A 441 -7.14 18.81 -45.58
N GLY A 442 -5.92 18.55 -45.07
CA GLY A 442 -5.38 19.13 -43.85
C GLY A 442 -4.91 18.10 -42.82
N VAL A 443 -4.42 18.57 -41.68
CA VAL A 443 -4.00 17.71 -40.56
C VAL A 443 -5.19 17.38 -39.69
N ARG A 444 -5.40 16.08 -39.46
CA ARG A 444 -6.33 15.58 -38.44
C ARG A 444 -5.52 15.09 -37.26
N TRP A 445 -6.10 15.13 -36.07
CA TRP A 445 -5.45 14.62 -34.88
C TRP A 445 -6.43 13.86 -33.99
N THR A 446 -5.88 12.95 -33.19
CA THR A 446 -6.62 12.18 -32.17
C THR A 446 -5.87 12.21 -30.85
N ARG A 447 -6.61 12.26 -29.74
CA ARG A 447 -6.10 12.09 -28.38
C ARG A 447 -6.29 10.64 -27.97
N ASP A 448 -5.23 10.00 -27.48
CA ASP A 448 -5.33 8.66 -26.88
C ASP A 448 -5.94 8.70 -25.47
#